data_AF-A0A369QT85-F1
#
_entry.id   AF-A0A369QT85-F1
#
_cell.length_a   1.000
_cell.length_b   1.000
_cell.length_c   1.000
_cell.angle_alpha   90.00
_cell.angle_beta   90.00
_cell.angle_gamma   90.00
#
_symmetry.space_group_name_H-M   'P 1'
#
loop_
_entity.id
_entity.type
_entity.pdbx_description
1 polymer ?
#
loop_
_entity_poly.entity_id
_entity_poly.type
_entity_poly.pdbx_seq_one_letter_code
_entity_poly.pdbx_strand_id
1 'polypeptide(L)'
;MVQYALKRLLWLIPTLWLICSLVFFLSKAVPGTCLDWQRGEFGQSMSRGLVNNSRTIQPIKPLFYFSVRSKAEPDTLYRMQPVTHRAFLKRLALLNANWPSVAAFYQTLTLLQNSLVQLPVVTTADKQVLSYQLESVFSLSNKHVIQQALLRIENQAIARHYPKAYIQKIKVGQQQFKNITAQVTVSGVLIPVVAWHGFDNEYHLWFKNFIRGNLGISCRNQLPVNQVIAESFANTFFISVLSLGLIFFLAVELSIWLSKAAQFHSRQIVLAVLYSLDSVPLFIIALTLITLLASTSYLNLFPVFGLGPAAIPDEPTYVTWLYQLPYLALPIISLTLASLPHVTGQIYQAIQQLQQRDFVLTAKAKGLSERVVLRRHVWRNALLPVITLFTGFLPALITGAVIIEIIFAIPGMGNLLHQTVQTRDFPVLTGIVLYLGLIKVVAHIIADILYFLADPRIRIQP
;
A
#
# COMPACT_ATOMS: atom_id res chain seq x y z
N MET A 1 -34.88 1.58 -7.01
CA MET A 1 -33.82 0.63 -6.58
C MET A 1 -32.66 0.60 -7.55
N VAL A 2 -32.89 0.18 -8.81
CA VAL A 2 -31.84 0.04 -9.83
C VAL A 2 -31.11 1.36 -10.11
N GLN A 3 -31.83 2.49 -10.21
CA GLN A 3 -31.22 3.80 -10.46
C GLN A 3 -30.31 4.28 -9.31
N TYR A 4 -30.72 4.15 -8.04
CA TYR A 4 -29.90 4.52 -6.88
C TYR A 4 -28.64 3.64 -6.78
N ALA A 5 -28.80 2.32 -6.94
CA ALA A 5 -27.69 1.38 -6.94
C ALA A 5 -26.73 1.62 -8.12
N LEU A 6 -27.25 1.88 -9.33
CA LEU A 6 -26.46 2.25 -10.50
C LEU A 6 -25.70 3.55 -10.28
N LYS A 7 -26.35 4.59 -9.74
CA LYS A 7 -25.70 5.88 -9.47
C LYS A 7 -24.52 5.72 -8.51
N ARG A 8 -24.69 4.96 -7.42
CA ARG A 8 -23.58 4.63 -6.51
C ARG A 8 -22.50 3.80 -7.19
N LEU A 9 -22.87 2.78 -7.97
CA LEU A 9 -21.92 1.94 -8.68
C LEU A 9 -21.12 2.72 -9.74
N LEU A 10 -21.73 3.73 -10.36
CA LEU A 10 -21.04 4.67 -11.25
C LEU A 10 -20.04 5.55 -10.50
N TRP A 11 -20.37 6.02 -9.29
CA TRP A 11 -19.43 6.74 -8.42
C TRP A 11 -18.27 5.88 -7.91
N LEU A 12 -18.41 4.55 -7.89
CA LEU A 12 -17.30 3.66 -7.52
C LEU A 12 -16.16 3.71 -8.54
N ILE A 13 -16.45 3.81 -9.83
CA ILE A 13 -15.45 3.80 -10.90
C ILE A 13 -14.39 4.92 -10.70
N PRO A 14 -14.75 6.21 -10.56
CA PRO A 14 -13.76 7.26 -10.35
C PRO A 14 -13.05 7.13 -8.99
N THR A 15 -13.73 6.65 -7.93
CA THR A 15 -13.08 6.46 -6.63
C THR A 15 -12.03 5.35 -6.66
N LEU A 16 -12.34 4.20 -7.25
CA LEU A 16 -11.38 3.10 -7.43
C LEU A 16 -10.22 3.52 -8.33
N TRP A 17 -10.51 4.24 -9.42
CA TRP A 17 -9.46 4.77 -10.30
C TRP A 17 -8.53 5.74 -9.55
N LEU A 18 -9.08 6.61 -8.70
CA LEU A 18 -8.30 7.54 -7.87
C LEU A 18 -7.43 6.78 -6.85
N ILE A 19 -8.01 5.81 -6.14
CA ILE A 19 -7.29 4.96 -5.18
C ILE A 19 -6.16 4.21 -5.90
N CYS A 20 -6.45 3.52 -7.00
CA CYS A 20 -5.45 2.78 -7.78
C CYS A 20 -4.35 3.71 -8.30
N SER A 21 -4.69 4.92 -8.75
CA SER A 21 -3.72 5.91 -9.23
C SER A 21 -2.81 6.39 -8.10
N LEU A 22 -3.38 6.75 -6.95
CA LEU A 22 -2.62 7.19 -5.79
C LEU A 22 -1.69 6.08 -5.28
N VAL A 23 -2.18 4.84 -5.18
CA VAL A 23 -1.38 3.68 -4.79
C VAL A 23 -0.26 3.43 -5.80
N PHE A 24 -0.54 3.50 -7.10
CA PHE A 24 0.48 3.35 -8.13
C PHE A 24 1.58 4.41 -8.02
N PHE A 25 1.23 5.69 -7.91
CA PHE A 25 2.23 6.76 -7.79
C PHE A 25 3.05 6.63 -6.50
N LEU A 26 2.41 6.28 -5.37
CA LEU A 26 3.12 5.98 -4.14
C LEU A 26 4.09 4.80 -4.32
N SER A 27 3.66 3.72 -4.97
CA SER A 27 4.53 2.55 -5.20
C SER A 27 5.77 2.89 -6.03
N LYS A 28 5.69 3.92 -6.88
CA LYS A 28 6.79 4.41 -7.74
C LYS A 28 7.65 5.47 -7.07
N ALA A 29 7.12 6.16 -6.05
CA ALA A 29 7.86 7.16 -5.31
C ALA A 29 8.81 6.54 -4.27
N VAL A 30 8.59 5.29 -3.88
CA VAL A 30 9.40 4.62 -2.86
C VAL A 30 10.67 4.01 -3.48
N PRO A 31 11.88 4.39 -3.02
CA PRO A 31 13.13 3.90 -3.59
C PRO A 31 13.43 2.44 -3.19
N GLY A 32 14.10 1.70 -4.08
CA GLY A 32 14.63 0.36 -3.80
C GLY A 32 13.61 -0.76 -3.99
N THR A 33 12.74 -0.64 -4.99
CA THR A 33 11.81 -1.72 -5.37
C THR A 33 12.59 -2.92 -5.89
N CYS A 34 12.09 -4.16 -5.71
CA CYS A 34 12.82 -5.32 -6.25
C CYS A 34 13.00 -5.29 -7.77
N LEU A 35 12.23 -4.49 -8.49
CA LEU A 35 12.47 -4.21 -9.90
C LEU A 35 13.75 -3.38 -10.10
N ASP A 36 14.04 -2.41 -9.24
CA ASP A 36 15.27 -1.61 -9.27
C ASP A 36 16.49 -2.49 -8.92
N TRP A 37 16.32 -3.42 -7.98
CA TRP A 37 17.33 -4.45 -7.66
C TRP A 37 17.56 -5.42 -8.84
N GLN A 38 16.49 -5.91 -9.49
CA GLN A 38 16.57 -6.75 -10.70
C GLN A 38 17.18 -6.02 -11.89
N ARG A 39 17.00 -4.70 -11.98
CA ARG A 39 17.60 -3.84 -13.01
C ARG A 39 19.06 -3.47 -12.72
N GLY A 40 19.62 -3.92 -11.60
CA GLY A 40 21.02 -3.67 -11.23
C GLY A 40 21.30 -2.24 -10.78
N GLU A 41 20.27 -1.49 -10.36
CA GLU A 41 20.41 -0.07 -10.01
C GLU A 41 21.11 0.14 -8.65
N PHE A 42 21.20 -0.90 -7.81
CA PHE A 42 21.87 -0.86 -6.49
C PHE A 42 22.91 -2.00 -6.34
N GLY A 43 24.08 -1.87 -6.96
CA GLY A 43 25.30 -2.63 -6.62
C GLY A 43 25.52 -3.98 -7.33
N GLN A 44 26.78 -4.20 -7.77
CA GLN A 44 27.21 -5.36 -8.57
C GLN A 44 27.27 -6.70 -7.79
N SER A 45 27.25 -6.70 -6.46
CA SER A 45 27.56 -7.88 -5.65
C SER A 45 26.41 -8.89 -5.49
N MET A 46 25.15 -8.48 -5.66
CA MET A 46 23.98 -9.37 -5.53
C MET A 46 23.24 -9.63 -6.85
N SER A 47 23.70 -9.01 -7.95
CA SER A 47 23.08 -9.15 -9.28
C SER A 47 23.37 -10.51 -9.94
N ARG A 48 24.46 -11.21 -9.57
CA ARG A 48 24.84 -12.46 -10.27
C ARG A 48 23.90 -13.65 -10.05
N GLY A 49 23.14 -13.68 -8.96
CA GLY A 49 22.18 -14.75 -8.68
C GLY A 49 20.81 -14.57 -9.35
N LEU A 50 20.38 -13.33 -9.57
CA LEU A 50 19.04 -13.00 -10.09
C LEU A 50 19.00 -12.76 -11.60
N VAL A 51 20.16 -12.51 -12.23
CA VAL A 51 20.28 -12.25 -13.68
C VAL A 51 20.08 -13.53 -14.52
N ASN A 52 20.09 -14.74 -13.96
CA ASN A 52 19.86 -15.96 -14.73
C ASN A 52 18.39 -16.19 -15.15
N ASN A 53 17.43 -15.43 -14.61
CA ASN A 53 16.02 -15.44 -15.06
C ASN A 53 15.65 -14.24 -15.96
N SER A 54 16.64 -13.68 -16.68
CA SER A 54 16.49 -12.54 -17.59
C SER A 54 15.79 -12.87 -18.91
N ARG A 55 14.56 -13.39 -18.89
CA ARG A 55 13.77 -13.57 -20.14
C ARG A 55 12.74 -12.49 -20.43
N THR A 56 12.51 -11.53 -19.53
CA THR A 56 11.57 -10.42 -19.82
C THR A 56 11.85 -9.21 -18.94
N ILE A 57 12.97 -8.49 -19.18
CA ILE A 57 13.03 -7.09 -18.72
C ILE A 57 12.02 -6.33 -19.58
N GLN A 58 10.84 -6.07 -19.02
CA GLN A 58 9.79 -5.37 -19.76
C GLN A 58 10.33 -4.02 -20.24
N PRO A 59 10.01 -3.61 -21.49
CA PRO A 59 10.44 -2.31 -22.00
C PRO A 59 9.95 -1.22 -21.06
N ILE A 60 10.83 -0.27 -20.73
CA ILE A 60 10.48 0.87 -19.89
C ILE A 60 9.42 1.67 -20.64
N LYS A 61 8.28 1.89 -20.01
CA LYS A 61 7.15 2.62 -20.56
C LYS A 61 7.00 3.97 -19.86
N PRO A 62 6.30 4.94 -20.46
CA PRO A 62 5.90 6.13 -19.73
C PRO A 62 5.12 5.74 -18.47
N LEU A 63 5.27 6.53 -17.41
CA LEU A 63 4.72 6.23 -16.09
C LEU A 63 3.18 6.17 -16.08
N PHE A 64 2.54 7.09 -16.81
CA PHE A 64 1.10 7.30 -16.79
C PHE A 64 0.56 7.64 -18.19
N TYR A 65 -0.77 7.79 -18.32
CA TYR A 65 -1.43 8.13 -19.59
C TYR A 65 -0.92 9.42 -20.24
N PHE A 66 -0.48 10.37 -19.43
CA PHE A 66 0.14 11.60 -19.89
C PHE A 66 1.32 11.96 -19.00
N SER A 67 2.25 12.75 -19.53
CA SER A 67 3.30 13.38 -18.74
C SER A 67 3.40 14.85 -19.09
N VAL A 68 3.60 15.68 -18.08
CA VAL A 68 3.99 17.07 -18.26
C VAL A 68 5.51 17.13 -18.16
N ARG A 69 6.16 17.58 -19.24
CA ARG A 69 7.63 17.73 -19.28
C ARG A 69 7.99 19.05 -19.94
N SER A 70 9.23 19.48 -19.77
CA SER A 70 9.75 20.64 -20.49
C SER A 70 9.89 20.35 -21.99
N LYS A 71 9.65 21.33 -22.86
CA LYS A 71 9.94 21.23 -24.30
C LYS A 71 11.41 20.88 -24.59
N ALA A 72 12.30 21.21 -23.66
CA ALA A 72 13.72 20.85 -23.72
C ALA A 72 13.97 19.33 -23.64
N GLU A 73 13.05 18.54 -23.06
CA GLU A 73 13.19 17.10 -22.87
C GLU A 73 12.53 16.31 -24.02
N PRO A 74 13.25 15.35 -24.63
CA PRO A 74 12.69 14.52 -25.69
C PRO A 74 11.74 13.46 -25.12
N ASP A 75 10.89 12.94 -25.99
CA ASP A 75 9.99 11.83 -25.68
C ASP A 75 10.73 10.56 -25.28
N THR A 76 11.94 10.33 -25.77
CA THR A 76 12.66 9.08 -25.57
C THR A 76 13.53 9.04 -24.31
N LEU A 77 13.65 10.15 -23.56
CA LEU A 77 14.57 10.24 -22.41
C LEU A 77 14.29 9.17 -21.34
N TYR A 78 13.02 8.81 -21.14
CA TYR A 78 12.62 7.79 -20.17
C TYR A 78 13.15 6.39 -20.52
N ARG A 79 13.54 6.13 -21.78
CA ARG A 79 14.10 4.85 -22.22
C ARG A 79 15.60 4.71 -21.89
N MET A 80 16.26 5.80 -21.53
CA MET A 80 17.70 5.81 -21.26
C MET A 80 18.03 5.04 -19.97
N GLN A 81 18.95 4.10 -20.07
CA GLN A 81 19.54 3.37 -18.95
C GLN A 81 21.07 3.47 -19.06
N PRO A 82 21.81 3.63 -17.95
CA PRO A 82 21.39 3.70 -16.53
C PRO A 82 20.64 4.99 -16.11
N VAL A 83 20.00 5.01 -14.93
CA VAL A 83 19.31 6.18 -14.35
C VAL A 83 20.24 7.39 -14.18
N THR A 84 21.50 7.16 -13.84
CA THR A 84 22.54 8.20 -13.75
C THR A 84 22.70 8.95 -15.07
N HIS A 85 22.74 8.22 -16.19
CA HIS A 85 22.84 8.80 -17.53
C HIS A 85 21.58 9.59 -17.85
N ARG A 86 20.39 9.04 -17.56
CA ARG A 86 19.14 9.75 -17.75
C ARG A 86 19.11 11.08 -17.00
N ALA A 87 19.52 11.09 -15.73
CA ALA A 87 19.57 12.29 -14.90
C ALA A 87 20.61 13.31 -15.42
N PHE A 88 21.76 12.84 -15.89
CA PHE A 88 22.76 13.68 -16.56
C PHE A 88 22.23 14.34 -17.83
N LEU A 89 21.64 13.55 -18.73
CA LEU A 89 21.08 14.05 -19.99
C LEU A 89 19.91 15.00 -19.76
N LYS A 90 19.05 14.72 -18.77
CA LYS A 90 17.98 15.63 -18.37
C LYS A 90 18.55 17.00 -17.98
N ARG A 91 19.59 17.04 -17.15
CA ARG A 91 20.23 18.28 -16.72
C ARG A 91 20.83 19.05 -17.89
N LEU A 92 21.51 18.38 -18.81
CA LEU A 92 22.06 19.03 -20.01
C LEU A 92 20.99 19.54 -20.95
N ALA A 93 19.91 18.78 -21.15
CA ALA A 93 18.77 19.18 -21.96
C ALA A 93 18.15 20.47 -21.43
N LEU A 94 17.99 20.59 -20.10
CA LEU A 94 17.47 21.78 -19.43
C LEU A 94 18.38 23.02 -19.51
N LEU A 95 19.65 22.89 -19.91
CA LEU A 95 20.54 24.06 -20.07
C LEU A 95 20.38 24.73 -21.43
N ASN A 96 20.29 23.94 -22.51
CA ASN A 96 20.37 24.45 -23.88
C ASN A 96 19.04 24.27 -24.65
N ALA A 97 18.08 23.50 -24.14
CA ALA A 97 16.85 23.12 -24.86
C ALA A 97 17.09 22.54 -26.26
N ASN A 98 18.32 22.07 -26.54
CA ASN A 98 18.77 21.51 -27.81
C ASN A 98 19.12 20.02 -27.62
N TRP A 99 18.10 19.17 -27.66
CA TRP A 99 18.26 17.73 -27.49
C TRP A 99 19.22 17.08 -28.51
N PRO A 100 19.19 17.40 -29.82
CA PRO A 100 20.13 16.83 -30.79
C PRO A 100 21.60 16.97 -30.39
N SER A 101 22.00 18.13 -29.87
CA SER A 101 23.37 18.36 -29.39
C SER A 101 23.71 17.51 -28.16
N VAL A 102 22.78 17.41 -27.20
CA VAL A 102 22.93 16.59 -26.00
C VAL A 102 23.02 15.10 -26.34
N ALA A 103 22.18 14.63 -27.28
CA ALA A 103 22.18 13.26 -27.77
C ALA A 103 23.48 12.93 -28.52
N ALA A 104 23.98 13.83 -29.37
CA ALA A 104 25.25 13.66 -30.06
C ALA A 104 26.43 13.55 -29.08
N PHE A 105 26.45 14.39 -28.04
CA PHE A 105 27.46 14.30 -26.98
C PHE A 105 27.42 12.96 -26.24
N TYR A 106 26.23 12.48 -25.88
CA TYR A 106 26.05 11.17 -25.25
C TYR A 106 26.53 10.01 -26.14
N GLN A 107 26.18 10.05 -27.43
CA GLN A 107 26.64 9.08 -28.41
C GLN A 107 28.16 9.08 -28.52
N THR A 108 28.82 10.24 -28.53
CA THR A 108 30.28 10.33 -28.55
C THR A 108 30.90 9.67 -27.32
N LEU A 109 30.37 9.92 -26.11
CA LEU A 109 30.88 9.32 -24.87
C LEU A 109 30.68 7.79 -24.83
N THR A 110 29.52 7.30 -25.24
CA THR A 110 29.26 5.85 -25.31
C THR A 110 30.13 5.15 -26.37
N LEU A 111 30.34 5.78 -27.52
CA LEU A 111 31.27 5.29 -28.54
C LEU A 111 32.73 5.28 -28.05
N LEU A 112 33.13 6.28 -27.26
CA LEU A 112 34.45 6.30 -26.61
C LEU A 112 34.60 5.10 -25.68
N GLN A 113 33.64 4.88 -24.79
CA GLN A 113 33.64 3.75 -23.84
C GLN A 113 33.67 2.39 -24.56
N ASN A 114 32.88 2.22 -25.62
CA ASN A 114 32.88 0.99 -26.42
C ASN A 114 34.21 0.78 -27.16
N SER A 115 34.79 1.86 -27.70
CA SER A 115 36.06 1.76 -28.44
C SER A 115 37.26 1.43 -27.54
N LEU A 116 37.21 1.72 -26.23
CA LEU A 116 38.28 1.37 -25.28
C LEU A 116 38.55 -0.13 -25.20
N VAL A 117 37.48 -0.93 -25.26
CA VAL A 117 37.57 -2.40 -25.18
C VAL A 117 38.41 -2.94 -26.34
N GLN A 118 38.27 -2.33 -27.52
CA GLN A 118 38.85 -2.78 -28.78
C GLN A 118 40.30 -2.31 -29.01
N LEU A 119 40.89 -1.50 -28.14
CA LEU A 119 42.26 -0.98 -28.33
C LEU A 119 43.33 -2.04 -27.98
N PRO A 120 44.12 -2.57 -28.93
CA PRO A 120 45.05 -3.66 -28.63
C PRO A 120 46.30 -3.22 -27.84
N VAL A 121 46.69 -1.94 -27.94
CA VAL A 121 47.98 -1.41 -27.44
C VAL A 121 47.91 -0.95 -25.97
N VAL A 122 46.72 -0.94 -25.35
CA VAL A 122 46.52 -0.37 -24.01
C VAL A 122 46.35 -1.48 -22.96
N THR A 123 47.00 -1.33 -21.80
CA THR A 123 46.91 -2.31 -20.70
C THR A 123 45.48 -2.43 -20.15
N THR A 124 45.10 -3.61 -19.66
CA THR A 124 43.76 -3.88 -19.11
C THR A 124 43.46 -2.98 -17.90
N ALA A 125 44.44 -2.72 -17.05
CA ALA A 125 44.29 -1.82 -15.91
C ALA A 125 44.00 -0.37 -16.35
N ASP A 126 44.71 0.12 -17.38
CA ASP A 126 44.52 1.48 -17.87
C ASP A 126 43.16 1.66 -18.56
N LYS A 127 42.69 0.63 -19.28
CA LYS A 127 41.34 0.60 -19.85
C LYS A 127 40.27 0.67 -18.76
N GLN A 128 40.44 -0.06 -17.66
CA GLN A 128 39.49 -0.05 -16.54
C GLN A 128 39.45 1.31 -15.84
N VAL A 129 40.61 1.92 -15.56
CA VAL A 129 40.68 3.26 -14.96
C VAL A 129 39.98 4.30 -15.83
N LEU A 130 40.26 4.30 -17.14
CA LEU A 130 39.66 5.28 -18.05
C LEU A 130 38.15 5.03 -18.24
N SER A 131 37.72 3.77 -18.28
CA SER A 131 36.30 3.40 -18.31
C SER A 131 35.56 3.92 -17.07
N TYR A 132 36.13 3.74 -15.87
CA TYR A 132 35.56 4.28 -14.64
C TYR A 132 35.51 5.81 -14.65
N GLN A 133 36.56 6.48 -15.14
CA GLN A 133 36.57 7.94 -15.25
C GLN A 133 35.52 8.45 -16.24
N LEU A 134 35.34 7.80 -17.40
CA LEU A 134 34.29 8.14 -18.36
C LEU A 134 32.90 7.93 -17.75
N GLU A 135 32.67 6.82 -17.07
CA GLU A 135 31.41 6.53 -16.37
C GLU A 135 31.12 7.57 -15.28
N SER A 136 32.16 8.01 -14.55
CA SER A 136 32.03 9.02 -13.50
C SER A 136 31.56 10.38 -14.04
N VAL A 137 31.77 10.69 -15.32
CA VAL A 137 31.29 11.94 -15.92
C VAL A 137 29.76 12.05 -15.81
N PHE A 138 29.04 10.93 -15.94
CA PHE A 138 27.58 10.92 -15.87
C PHE A 138 27.03 11.17 -14.46
N SER A 139 27.84 11.00 -13.41
CA SER A 139 27.42 11.32 -12.03
C SER A 139 27.68 12.78 -11.66
N LEU A 140 28.52 13.50 -12.41
CA LEU A 140 28.87 14.90 -12.14
C LEU A 140 27.70 15.85 -12.45
N SER A 141 27.63 16.94 -11.68
CA SER A 141 26.56 17.96 -11.79
C SER A 141 27.06 19.33 -12.26
N ASN A 142 28.29 19.68 -11.93
CA ASN A 142 28.83 21.02 -12.16
C ASN A 142 29.54 21.09 -13.52
N LYS A 143 29.17 22.08 -14.35
CA LYS A 143 29.74 22.28 -15.69
C LYS A 143 31.27 22.37 -15.70
N HIS A 144 31.86 23.06 -14.72
CA HIS A 144 33.31 23.24 -14.62
C HIS A 144 33.99 21.93 -14.24
N VAL A 145 33.38 21.15 -13.34
CA VAL A 145 33.91 19.85 -12.92
C VAL A 145 33.85 18.83 -14.06
N ILE A 146 32.76 18.83 -14.85
CA ILE A 146 32.64 18.00 -16.05
C ILE A 146 33.73 18.36 -17.06
N GLN A 147 33.93 19.66 -17.33
CA GLN A 147 34.96 20.12 -18.26
C GLN A 147 36.37 19.71 -17.78
N GLN A 148 36.67 19.86 -16.49
CA GLN A 148 37.93 19.42 -15.90
C GLN A 148 38.11 17.90 -15.97
N ALA A 149 37.05 17.11 -15.74
CA ALA A 149 37.10 15.67 -15.86
C ALA A 149 37.44 15.23 -17.29
N LEU A 150 36.80 15.83 -18.30
CA LEU A 150 37.10 15.53 -19.71
C LEU A 150 38.52 15.94 -20.11
N LEU A 151 39.05 17.05 -19.57
CA LEU A 151 40.44 17.47 -19.79
C LEU A 151 41.45 16.52 -19.13
N ARG A 152 41.15 16.04 -17.92
CA ARG A 152 41.99 15.03 -17.24
C ARG A 152 42.05 13.74 -18.04
N ILE A 153 40.91 13.27 -18.56
CA ILE A 153 40.80 12.08 -19.41
C ILE A 153 41.66 12.24 -20.68
N GLU A 154 41.61 13.41 -21.32
CA GLU A 154 42.45 13.70 -22.49
C GLU A 154 43.94 13.68 -22.16
N ASN A 155 44.36 14.42 -21.13
CA ASN A 155 45.77 14.51 -20.73
C ASN A 155 46.34 13.14 -20.35
N GLN A 156 45.55 12.31 -19.67
CA GLN A 156 45.92 10.94 -19.32
C GLN A 156 46.03 10.04 -20.56
N ALA A 157 45.13 10.17 -21.53
CA ALA A 157 45.20 9.43 -22.79
C ALA A 157 46.45 9.81 -23.62
N ILE A 158 46.82 11.10 -23.62
CA ILE A 158 48.06 11.59 -24.27
C ILE A 158 49.29 11.03 -23.56
N ALA A 159 49.37 11.15 -22.23
CA ALA A 159 50.52 10.69 -21.43
C ALA A 159 50.77 9.17 -21.58
N ARG A 160 49.68 8.40 -21.75
CA ARG A 160 49.73 6.94 -21.94
C ARG A 160 49.75 6.50 -23.41
N HIS A 161 50.02 7.42 -24.34
CA HIS A 161 50.25 7.13 -25.76
C HIS A 161 49.08 6.39 -26.45
N TYR A 162 47.84 6.77 -26.13
CA TYR A 162 46.67 6.22 -26.81
C TYR A 162 46.67 6.64 -28.30
N PRO A 163 46.05 5.86 -29.21
CA PRO A 163 46.03 6.19 -30.63
C PRO A 163 45.46 7.59 -30.90
N LYS A 164 46.07 8.33 -31.84
CA LYS A 164 45.65 9.70 -32.21
C LYS A 164 44.15 9.78 -32.56
N ALA A 165 43.62 8.75 -33.23
CA ALA A 165 42.20 8.65 -33.55
C ALA A 165 41.29 8.61 -32.30
N TYR A 166 41.74 7.98 -31.21
CA TYR A 166 41.00 7.92 -29.95
C TYR A 166 41.05 9.28 -29.22
N ILE A 167 42.22 9.91 -29.17
CA ILE A 167 42.39 11.26 -28.60
C ILE A 167 41.51 12.28 -29.34
N GLN A 168 41.42 12.18 -30.67
CA GLN A 168 40.56 13.06 -31.47
C GLN A 168 39.08 12.93 -31.10
N LYS A 169 38.59 11.70 -30.82
CA LYS A 169 37.21 11.49 -30.35
C LYS A 169 36.95 12.14 -28.98
N ILE A 170 37.93 12.14 -28.07
CA ILE A 170 37.83 12.85 -26.78
C ILE A 170 37.70 14.35 -27.01
N LYS A 171 38.54 14.94 -27.88
CA LYS A 171 38.48 16.35 -28.25
C LYS A 171 37.13 16.75 -28.85
N VAL A 172 36.56 15.90 -29.71
CA VAL A 172 35.21 16.11 -30.27
C VAL A 172 34.16 16.15 -29.15
N GLY A 173 34.21 15.21 -28.19
CA GLY A 173 33.30 15.21 -27.04
C GLY A 173 33.43 16.48 -26.19
N GLN A 174 34.66 16.95 -25.93
CA GLN A 174 34.88 18.21 -25.22
C GLN A 174 34.32 19.42 -25.97
N GLN A 175 34.52 19.50 -27.29
CA GLN A 175 33.99 20.58 -28.12
C GLN A 175 32.46 20.59 -28.09
N GLN A 176 31.82 19.41 -28.23
CA GLN A 176 30.38 19.26 -28.10
C GLN A 176 29.87 19.72 -26.73
N PHE A 177 30.54 19.33 -25.65
CA PHE A 177 30.18 19.78 -24.30
C PHE A 177 30.30 21.30 -24.14
N LYS A 178 31.39 21.91 -24.61
CA LYS A 178 31.58 23.37 -24.61
C LYS A 178 30.44 24.07 -25.34
N ASN A 179 30.09 23.61 -26.54
CA ASN A 179 28.99 24.16 -27.33
C ASN A 179 27.65 24.08 -26.59
N ILE A 180 27.36 22.94 -25.95
CA ILE A 180 26.14 22.76 -25.14
C ILE A 180 26.11 23.79 -24.00
N THR A 181 27.24 24.02 -23.32
CA THR A 181 27.31 24.96 -22.19
C THR A 181 27.41 26.44 -22.56
N ALA A 182 27.78 26.77 -23.80
CA ALA A 182 27.95 28.15 -24.25
C ALA A 182 26.63 28.86 -24.59
N GLN A 183 25.61 28.11 -25.03
CA GLN A 183 24.30 28.65 -25.43
C GLN A 183 23.20 28.23 -24.44
N VAL A 184 23.20 28.87 -23.26
CA VAL A 184 22.14 28.62 -22.26
C VAL A 184 20.87 29.33 -22.69
N THR A 185 19.81 28.56 -22.97
CA THR A 185 18.54 29.11 -23.46
C THR A 185 17.41 28.73 -22.50
N VAL A 186 16.78 29.73 -21.89
CA VAL A 186 15.70 29.53 -20.90
C VAL A 186 14.34 29.28 -21.56
N SER A 187 14.15 29.74 -22.80
CA SER A 187 12.83 29.76 -23.47
C SER A 187 12.22 28.37 -23.70
N GLY A 188 13.03 27.33 -23.91
CA GLY A 188 12.54 25.96 -24.06
C GLY A 188 12.27 25.24 -22.75
N VAL A 189 12.83 25.74 -21.63
CA VAL A 189 12.76 25.09 -20.32
C VAL A 189 11.39 25.32 -19.66
N LEU A 190 10.91 26.56 -19.74
CA LEU A 190 9.69 27.02 -19.06
C LEU A 190 8.39 26.64 -19.78
N ILE A 191 8.46 26.08 -20.99
CA ILE A 191 7.27 25.70 -21.76
C ILE A 191 6.91 24.25 -21.40
N PRO A 192 5.81 24.01 -20.65
CA PRO A 192 5.32 22.67 -20.41
C PRO A 192 4.72 22.11 -21.69
N VAL A 193 5.13 20.90 -22.04
CA VAL A 193 4.54 20.10 -23.11
C VAL A 193 3.84 18.92 -22.47
N VAL A 194 2.54 18.79 -22.76
CA VAL A 194 1.75 17.62 -22.38
C VAL A 194 1.96 16.56 -23.47
N ALA A 195 2.57 15.45 -23.08
CA ALA A 195 2.72 14.30 -23.96
C ALA A 195 1.67 13.26 -23.59
N TRP A 196 0.84 12.88 -24.57
CA TRP A 196 -0.11 11.79 -24.43
C TRP A 196 0.55 10.47 -24.82
N HIS A 197 0.50 9.49 -23.92
CA HIS A 197 1.13 8.18 -24.08
C HIS A 197 0.14 7.07 -24.41
N GLY A 198 -1.16 7.36 -24.42
CA GLY A 198 -2.20 6.36 -24.65
C GLY A 198 -2.20 5.25 -23.59
N PHE A 199 -2.65 4.06 -23.96
CA PHE A 199 -2.72 2.89 -23.07
C PHE A 199 -1.40 2.12 -22.94
N ASP A 200 -0.36 2.49 -23.69
CA ASP A 200 0.95 1.83 -23.65
C ASP A 200 1.86 2.42 -22.57
N ASN A 201 1.37 2.43 -21.32
CA ASN A 201 2.06 3.01 -20.16
C ASN A 201 2.13 2.03 -18.99
N GLU A 202 3.02 2.30 -18.03
CA GLU A 202 3.25 1.42 -16.86
C GLU A 202 2.00 1.31 -15.98
N TYR A 203 1.28 2.42 -15.74
CA TYR A 203 0.05 2.39 -14.96
C TYR A 203 -1.02 1.50 -15.59
N HIS A 204 -1.25 1.61 -16.90
CA HIS A 204 -2.27 0.83 -17.58
C HIS A 204 -1.93 -0.66 -17.58
N LEU A 205 -0.66 -1.02 -17.81
CA LEU A 205 -0.20 -2.40 -17.70
C LEU A 205 -0.37 -2.94 -16.28
N TRP A 206 0.04 -2.16 -15.28
CA TRP A 206 -0.11 -2.50 -13.86
C TRP A 206 -1.58 -2.67 -13.48
N PHE A 207 -2.45 -1.75 -13.88
CA PHE A 207 -3.89 -1.79 -13.62
C PHE A 207 -4.56 -2.99 -14.29
N LYS A 208 -4.17 -3.31 -15.53
CA LYS A 208 -4.63 -4.51 -16.24
C LYS A 208 -4.21 -5.79 -15.52
N ASN A 209 -2.97 -5.84 -15.00
CA ASN A 209 -2.51 -6.98 -14.21
C ASN A 209 -3.26 -7.07 -12.88
N PHE A 210 -3.50 -5.94 -12.21
CA PHE A 210 -4.32 -5.89 -11.00
C PHE A 210 -5.73 -6.46 -11.21
N ILE A 211 -6.44 -6.03 -12.27
CA ILE A 211 -7.77 -6.56 -12.61
C ILE A 211 -7.74 -8.07 -12.88
N ARG A 212 -6.65 -8.58 -13.47
CA ARG A 212 -6.44 -10.02 -13.70
C ARG A 212 -6.05 -10.78 -12.43
N GLY A 213 -5.99 -10.10 -11.29
CA GLY A 213 -5.51 -10.70 -10.04
C GLY A 213 -4.04 -11.07 -10.12
N ASN A 214 -3.19 -10.27 -10.77
CA ASN A 214 -1.74 -10.43 -10.77
C ASN A 214 -1.08 -9.18 -10.18
N LEU A 215 -0.81 -9.21 -8.89
CA LEU A 215 -0.12 -8.15 -8.15
C LEU A 215 1.42 -8.28 -8.19
N GLY A 216 1.95 -9.23 -8.96
CA GLY A 216 3.37 -9.53 -9.03
C GLY A 216 3.82 -10.57 -8.01
N ILE A 217 5.12 -10.57 -7.72
CA ILE A 217 5.80 -11.55 -6.88
C ILE A 217 6.39 -10.84 -5.67
N SER A 218 6.27 -11.45 -4.49
CA SER A 218 6.90 -10.99 -3.26
C SER A 218 8.42 -10.99 -3.41
N CYS A 219 9.06 -9.86 -3.10
CA CYS A 219 10.51 -9.76 -3.16
C CYS A 219 11.19 -10.65 -2.11
N ARG A 220 10.50 -10.93 -0.99
CA ARG A 220 11.01 -11.74 0.13
C ARG A 220 10.80 -13.24 -0.09
N ASN A 221 9.58 -13.65 -0.37
CA ASN A 221 9.19 -15.06 -0.38
C ASN A 221 9.24 -15.68 -1.78
N GLN A 222 9.39 -14.86 -2.83
CA GLN A 222 9.32 -15.29 -4.25
C GLN A 222 7.98 -15.98 -4.62
N LEU A 223 6.93 -15.75 -3.82
CA LEU A 223 5.58 -16.24 -4.05
C LEU A 223 4.70 -15.18 -4.71
N PRO A 224 3.65 -15.56 -5.46
CA PRO A 224 2.66 -14.62 -5.97
C PRO A 224 2.03 -13.81 -4.84
N VAL A 225 1.99 -12.48 -4.98
CA VAL A 225 1.47 -11.58 -3.94
C VAL A 225 0.05 -11.92 -3.53
N ASN A 226 -0.80 -12.32 -4.48
CA ASN A 226 -2.20 -12.64 -4.16
C ASN A 226 -2.32 -13.90 -3.29
N GLN A 227 -1.41 -14.86 -3.44
CA GLN A 227 -1.41 -16.06 -2.59
C GLN A 227 -1.09 -15.67 -1.14
N VAL A 228 0.00 -14.91 -0.96
CA VAL A 228 0.43 -14.43 0.36
C VAL A 228 -0.68 -13.62 1.04
N ILE A 229 -1.33 -12.72 0.29
CA ILE A 229 -2.45 -11.92 0.79
C ILE A 229 -3.67 -12.79 1.12
N ALA A 230 -4.04 -13.75 0.26
CA ALA A 230 -5.23 -14.57 0.48
C ALA A 230 -5.12 -15.43 1.75
N GLU A 231 -3.95 -16.04 1.98
CA GLU A 231 -3.67 -16.84 3.18
C GLU A 231 -3.76 -15.99 4.46
N SER A 232 -3.14 -14.81 4.46
CA SER A 232 -3.20 -13.86 5.58
C SER A 232 -4.61 -13.28 5.77
N PHE A 233 -5.32 -12.99 4.68
CA PHE A 233 -6.69 -12.46 4.71
C PHE A 233 -7.66 -13.43 5.34
N ALA A 234 -7.56 -14.73 5.04
CA ALA A 234 -8.43 -15.74 5.64
C ALA A 234 -8.37 -15.67 7.17
N ASN A 235 -7.17 -15.71 7.75
CA ASN A 235 -6.98 -15.68 9.21
C ASN A 235 -7.57 -14.40 9.85
N THR A 236 -7.24 -13.23 9.30
CA THR A 236 -7.80 -11.96 9.78
C THR A 236 -9.32 -11.91 9.64
N PHE A 237 -9.85 -12.42 8.54
CA PHE A 237 -11.28 -12.45 8.27
C PHE A 237 -12.03 -13.29 9.32
N PHE A 238 -11.54 -14.49 9.62
CA PHE A 238 -12.16 -15.35 10.65
C PHE A 238 -12.17 -14.68 12.03
N ILE A 239 -11.04 -14.13 12.46
CA ILE A 239 -10.95 -13.42 13.75
C ILE A 239 -11.89 -12.22 13.78
N SER A 240 -11.86 -11.40 12.72
CA SER A 240 -12.67 -10.18 12.63
C SER A 240 -14.16 -10.47 12.65
N VAL A 241 -14.62 -11.48 11.89
CA VAL A 241 -16.04 -11.84 11.81
C VAL A 241 -16.54 -12.41 13.12
N LEU A 242 -15.77 -13.30 13.77
CA LEU A 242 -16.13 -13.86 15.07
C LEU A 242 -16.18 -12.79 16.16
N SER A 243 -15.17 -11.91 16.21
CA SER A 243 -15.17 -10.75 17.10
C SER A 243 -16.35 -9.83 16.85
N LEU A 244 -16.67 -9.50 15.59
CA LEU A 244 -17.84 -8.68 15.25
C LEU A 244 -19.14 -9.30 15.73
N GLY A 245 -19.33 -10.59 15.44
CA GLY A 245 -20.51 -11.32 15.88
C GLY A 245 -20.68 -11.23 17.39
N LEU A 246 -19.60 -11.46 18.14
CA LEU A 246 -19.61 -11.41 19.60
C LEU A 246 -19.83 -9.98 20.13
N ILE A 247 -19.15 -8.98 19.56
CA ILE A 247 -19.32 -7.56 19.92
C ILE A 247 -20.78 -7.13 19.75
N PHE A 248 -21.37 -7.37 18.58
CA PHE A 248 -22.74 -6.95 18.31
C PHE A 248 -23.75 -7.72 19.16
N PHE A 249 -23.56 -9.03 19.31
CA PHE A 249 -24.42 -9.84 20.18
C PHE A 249 -24.43 -9.30 21.62
N LEU A 250 -23.25 -9.12 22.22
CA LEU A 250 -23.12 -8.62 23.58
C LEU A 250 -23.59 -7.16 23.72
N ALA A 251 -23.26 -6.29 22.75
CA ALA A 251 -23.64 -4.89 22.79
C ALA A 251 -25.17 -4.71 22.73
N VAL A 252 -25.85 -5.52 21.90
CA VAL A 252 -27.31 -5.55 21.80
C VAL A 252 -27.92 -5.98 23.13
N GLU A 253 -27.50 -7.10 23.69
CA GLU A 253 -28.04 -7.61 24.96
C GLU A 253 -27.78 -6.64 26.12
N LEU A 254 -26.57 -6.09 26.20
CA LEU A 254 -26.19 -5.15 27.25
C LEU A 254 -26.94 -3.82 27.13
N SER A 255 -27.16 -3.31 25.92
CA SER A 255 -27.93 -2.09 25.67
C SER A 255 -29.41 -2.25 26.03
N ILE A 256 -30.00 -3.42 25.75
CA ILE A 256 -31.38 -3.75 26.18
C ILE A 256 -31.46 -3.76 27.70
N TRP A 257 -30.49 -4.43 28.34
CA TRP A 257 -30.43 -4.50 29.79
C TRP A 257 -30.28 -3.10 30.42
N LEU A 258 -29.34 -2.30 29.94
CA LEU A 258 -29.12 -0.92 30.39
C LEU A 258 -30.36 -0.02 30.24
N SER A 259 -31.14 -0.23 29.18
CA SER A 259 -32.36 0.53 28.93
C SER A 259 -33.49 0.17 29.88
N LYS A 260 -33.58 -1.11 30.31
CA LYS A 260 -34.54 -1.55 31.32
C LYS A 260 -34.09 -1.22 32.73
N ALA A 261 -32.78 -1.22 32.95
CA ALA A 261 -32.20 -1.03 34.27
C ALA A 261 -32.12 0.45 34.71
N ALA A 262 -32.93 1.33 34.11
CA ALA A 262 -32.83 2.78 34.28
C ALA A 262 -32.86 3.23 35.76
N GLN A 263 -33.59 2.50 36.60
CA GLN A 263 -33.80 2.79 38.02
C GLN A 263 -32.84 2.07 38.98
N PHE A 264 -31.96 1.18 38.50
CA PHE A 264 -31.07 0.41 39.37
C PHE A 264 -29.66 1.01 39.45
N HIS A 265 -29.04 0.97 40.63
CA HIS A 265 -27.64 1.36 40.83
C HIS A 265 -26.65 0.53 39.99
N SER A 266 -26.99 -0.74 39.70
CA SER A 266 -26.18 -1.62 38.85
C SER A 266 -25.94 -1.04 37.45
N ARG A 267 -26.88 -0.26 36.91
CA ARG A 267 -26.70 0.43 35.63
C ARG A 267 -25.55 1.42 35.67
N GLN A 268 -25.44 2.21 36.74
CA GLN A 268 -24.38 3.21 36.88
C GLN A 268 -23.01 2.54 36.95
N ILE A 269 -22.92 1.43 37.69
CA ILE A 269 -21.67 0.64 37.79
C ILE A 269 -21.28 0.08 36.42
N VAL A 270 -22.21 -0.56 35.71
CA VAL A 270 -21.91 -1.12 34.38
C VAL A 270 -21.51 -0.04 33.39
N LEU A 271 -22.18 1.11 33.38
CA LEU A 271 -21.78 2.25 32.54
C LEU A 271 -20.38 2.76 32.91
N ALA A 272 -20.07 2.90 34.20
CA ALA A 272 -18.74 3.31 34.66
C ALA A 272 -17.65 2.32 34.21
N VAL A 273 -17.91 1.01 34.32
CA VAL A 273 -17.00 -0.04 33.83
C VAL A 273 -16.81 0.07 32.32
N LEU A 274 -17.89 0.22 31.54
CA LEU A 274 -17.80 0.36 30.08
C LEU A 274 -16.98 1.60 29.69
N TYR A 275 -17.27 2.76 30.26
CA TYR A 275 -16.52 3.99 29.95
C TYR A 275 -15.05 3.91 30.39
N SER A 276 -14.77 3.24 31.50
CA SER A 276 -13.40 3.00 31.94
C SER A 276 -12.68 2.09 30.95
N LEU A 277 -13.34 1.02 30.49
CA LEU A 277 -12.79 0.08 29.51
C LEU A 277 -12.58 0.72 28.13
N ASP A 278 -13.46 1.63 27.70
CA ASP A 278 -13.34 2.39 26.43
C ASP A 278 -12.07 3.27 26.40
N SER A 279 -11.57 3.64 27.59
CA SER A 279 -10.36 4.43 27.76
C SER A 279 -9.08 3.58 27.74
N VAL A 280 -9.19 2.24 27.81
CA VAL A 280 -8.05 1.33 27.84
C VAL A 280 -7.61 0.99 26.41
N PRO A 281 -6.36 1.28 26.01
CA PRO A 281 -5.84 0.87 24.72
C PRO A 281 -5.90 -0.65 24.51
N LEU A 282 -6.26 -1.07 23.29
CA LEU A 282 -6.39 -2.49 22.89
C LEU A 282 -5.18 -3.35 23.29
N PHE A 283 -3.96 -2.84 23.11
CA PHE A 283 -2.74 -3.60 23.43
C PHE A 283 -2.61 -3.88 24.93
N ILE A 284 -3.09 -2.98 25.80
CA ILE A 284 -3.06 -3.20 27.26
C ILE A 284 -4.01 -4.34 27.60
N ILE A 285 -5.24 -4.31 27.08
CA ILE A 285 -6.21 -5.39 27.26
C ILE A 285 -5.61 -6.72 26.81
N ALA A 286 -5.03 -6.76 25.61
CA ALA A 286 -4.42 -7.97 25.05
C ALA A 286 -3.27 -8.51 25.91
N LEU A 287 -2.32 -7.66 26.29
CA LEU A 287 -1.18 -8.05 27.12
C LEU A 287 -1.65 -8.51 28.51
N THR A 288 -2.59 -7.81 29.14
CA THR A 288 -3.14 -8.23 30.43
C THR A 288 -3.78 -9.61 30.34
N LEU A 289 -4.63 -9.85 29.32
CA LEU A 289 -5.26 -11.16 29.14
C LEU A 289 -4.24 -12.27 28.89
N ILE A 290 -3.22 -12.05 28.06
CA ILE A 290 -2.14 -13.03 27.86
C ILE A 290 -1.41 -13.29 29.18
N THR A 291 -1.00 -12.24 29.88
CA THR A 291 -0.26 -12.41 31.14
C THR A 291 -1.07 -13.14 32.20
N LEU A 292 -2.35 -12.83 32.36
CA LEU A 292 -3.17 -13.41 33.42
C LEU A 292 -3.66 -14.82 33.06
N LEU A 293 -4.07 -15.03 31.81
CA LEU A 293 -4.81 -16.20 31.38
C LEU A 293 -3.99 -17.21 30.57
N ALA A 294 -2.84 -16.82 30.00
CA ALA A 294 -2.00 -17.71 29.21
C ALA A 294 -0.59 -17.91 29.79
N SER A 295 -0.11 -17.04 30.67
CA SER A 295 1.18 -17.23 31.32
C SER A 295 1.14 -18.39 32.32
N THR A 296 2.22 -19.18 32.35
CA THR A 296 2.45 -20.25 33.32
C THR A 296 2.60 -19.73 34.76
N SER A 297 2.91 -18.44 34.94
CA SER A 297 3.01 -17.83 36.26
C SER A 297 1.66 -17.51 36.93
N TYR A 298 0.55 -17.60 36.18
CA TYR A 298 -0.79 -17.26 36.66
C TYR A 298 -1.78 -18.40 36.39
N LEU A 299 -2.84 -18.18 35.61
CA LEU A 299 -3.93 -19.15 35.46
C LEU A 299 -3.70 -20.20 34.37
N ASN A 300 -2.84 -19.92 33.38
CA ASN A 300 -2.47 -20.85 32.29
C ASN A 300 -3.66 -21.62 31.66
N LEU A 301 -4.77 -20.91 31.40
CA LEU A 301 -6.01 -21.47 30.86
C LEU A 301 -6.00 -21.53 29.33
N PHE A 302 -5.27 -20.62 28.69
CA PHE A 302 -5.23 -20.47 27.23
C PHE A 302 -3.79 -20.55 26.72
N PRO A 303 -3.59 -20.92 25.44
CA PRO A 303 -2.28 -20.85 24.81
C PRO A 303 -1.82 -19.39 24.64
N VAL A 304 -0.50 -19.19 24.61
CA VAL A 304 0.12 -17.85 24.59
C VAL A 304 0.06 -17.19 23.20
N PHE A 305 0.34 -17.92 22.12
CA PHE A 305 0.44 -17.37 20.77
C PHE A 305 0.23 -18.44 19.67
N GLY A 306 -0.02 -18.00 18.44
CA GLY A 306 -0.10 -18.83 17.23
C GLY A 306 -1.52 -19.22 16.81
N LEU A 307 -1.63 -20.20 15.90
CA LEU A 307 -2.89 -20.77 15.39
C LEU A 307 -2.90 -22.29 15.59
N GLY A 308 -2.58 -22.76 16.80
CA GLY A 308 -2.50 -24.19 17.08
C GLY A 308 -1.16 -24.83 16.69
N PRO A 309 -0.99 -26.13 17.02
CA PRO A 309 0.08 -26.93 16.45
C PRO A 309 -0.02 -26.91 14.91
N ALA A 310 1.13 -26.98 14.22
CA ALA A 310 1.17 -27.09 12.76
C ALA A 310 0.20 -28.18 12.28
N ALA A 311 -0.49 -27.94 11.16
CA ALA A 311 -1.54 -28.81 10.64
C ALA A 311 -1.20 -30.29 10.87
N ILE A 312 -1.99 -30.96 11.71
CA ILE A 312 -1.77 -32.36 12.07
C ILE A 312 -2.05 -33.16 10.79
N PRO A 313 -1.04 -33.85 10.21
CA PRO A 313 -1.25 -34.68 9.04
C PRO A 313 -2.33 -35.74 9.34
N ASP A 314 -3.12 -36.10 8.33
CA ASP A 314 -4.16 -37.15 8.37
C ASP A 314 -5.47 -36.84 9.10
N GLU A 315 -5.67 -35.64 9.65
CA GLU A 315 -6.95 -35.23 10.23
C GLU A 315 -7.85 -34.48 9.23
N PRO A 316 -9.18 -34.68 9.26
CA PRO A 316 -10.10 -33.89 8.45
C PRO A 316 -10.02 -32.41 8.84
N THR A 317 -10.18 -31.53 7.86
CA THR A 317 -10.04 -30.07 8.06
C THR A 317 -10.88 -29.55 9.23
N TYR A 318 -12.11 -30.03 9.47
CA TYR A 318 -12.95 -29.55 10.58
C TYR A 318 -12.36 -29.86 11.98
N VAL A 319 -11.58 -30.93 12.11
CA VAL A 319 -10.92 -31.31 13.39
C VAL A 319 -9.80 -30.33 13.70
N THR A 320 -9.01 -29.94 12.69
CA THR A 320 -7.94 -28.94 12.83
C THR A 320 -8.46 -27.61 13.38
N TRP A 321 -9.66 -27.20 12.99
CA TRP A 321 -10.27 -25.94 13.46
C TRP A 321 -10.62 -25.97 14.95
N LEU A 322 -11.04 -27.11 15.49
CA LEU A 322 -11.34 -27.25 16.92
C LEU A 322 -10.09 -27.06 17.78
N TYR A 323 -8.93 -27.55 17.31
CA TYR A 323 -7.64 -27.33 17.97
C TYR A 323 -7.16 -25.88 17.93
N GLN A 324 -7.66 -25.08 16.98
CA GLN A 324 -7.33 -23.66 16.84
C GLN A 324 -8.18 -22.76 17.74
N LEU A 325 -9.36 -23.19 18.17
CA LEU A 325 -10.27 -22.36 18.98
C LEU A 325 -9.64 -21.80 20.26
N PRO A 326 -8.86 -22.56 21.06
CA PRO A 326 -8.22 -22.00 22.25
C PRO A 326 -7.24 -20.86 21.92
N TYR A 327 -6.58 -20.93 20.76
CA TYR A 327 -5.64 -19.91 20.29
C TYR A 327 -6.34 -18.64 19.79
N LEU A 328 -7.59 -18.76 19.33
CA LEU A 328 -8.40 -17.63 18.86
C LEU A 328 -9.18 -16.95 19.99
N ALA A 329 -9.38 -17.63 21.13
CA ALA A 329 -10.21 -17.13 22.23
C ALA A 329 -9.71 -15.78 22.78
N LEU A 330 -8.44 -15.69 23.17
CA LEU A 330 -7.89 -14.44 23.73
C LEU A 330 -7.88 -13.28 22.71
N PRO A 331 -7.41 -13.45 21.45
CA PRO A 331 -7.55 -12.43 20.41
C PRO A 331 -8.98 -11.90 20.25
N ILE A 332 -9.95 -12.82 20.18
CA ILE A 332 -11.37 -12.48 19.99
C ILE A 332 -11.90 -11.71 21.21
N ILE A 333 -11.57 -12.15 22.43
CA ILE A 333 -11.97 -11.48 23.67
C ILE A 333 -11.32 -10.10 23.77
N SER A 334 -10.04 -9.94 23.42
CA SER A 334 -9.36 -8.65 23.42
C SER A 334 -10.04 -7.64 22.47
N LEU A 335 -10.29 -8.04 21.22
CA LEU A 335 -11.00 -7.20 20.25
C LEU A 335 -12.43 -6.87 20.73
N THR A 336 -13.09 -7.85 21.35
CA THR A 336 -14.43 -7.68 21.90
C THR A 336 -14.44 -6.66 23.02
N LEU A 337 -13.61 -6.83 24.05
CA LEU A 337 -13.54 -5.92 25.18
C LEU A 337 -13.16 -4.49 24.78
N ALA A 338 -12.28 -4.33 23.79
CA ALA A 338 -11.89 -3.00 23.32
C ALA A 338 -13.00 -2.27 22.55
N SER A 339 -13.85 -2.99 21.81
CA SER A 339 -14.88 -2.36 20.95
C SER A 339 -16.27 -2.35 21.59
N LEU A 340 -16.53 -3.25 22.55
CA LEU A 340 -17.83 -3.44 23.18
C LEU A 340 -18.36 -2.16 23.86
N PRO A 341 -17.56 -1.37 24.60
CA PRO A 341 -18.04 -0.12 25.20
C PRO A 341 -18.58 0.88 24.18
N HIS A 342 -17.79 1.15 23.13
CA HIS A 342 -18.19 2.06 22.06
C HIS A 342 -19.50 1.63 21.38
N VAL A 343 -19.59 0.36 20.97
CA VAL A 343 -20.78 -0.16 20.26
C VAL A 343 -21.99 -0.18 21.18
N THR A 344 -21.83 -0.61 22.43
CA THR A 344 -22.93 -0.59 23.43
C THR A 344 -23.41 0.83 23.67
N GLY A 345 -22.49 1.79 23.83
CA GLY A 345 -22.83 3.20 24.03
C GLY A 345 -23.66 3.78 22.88
N GLN A 346 -23.25 3.55 21.64
CA GLN A 346 -23.96 4.04 20.46
C GLN A 346 -25.38 3.47 20.35
N ILE A 347 -25.53 2.16 20.54
CA ILE A 347 -26.83 1.48 20.51
C ILE A 347 -27.70 1.99 21.68
N TYR A 348 -27.14 2.07 22.87
CA TYR A 348 -27.84 2.56 24.06
C TYR A 348 -28.37 3.99 23.88
N GLN A 349 -27.55 4.91 23.39
CA GLN A 349 -27.96 6.29 23.11
C GLN A 349 -29.08 6.35 22.06
N ALA A 350 -28.99 5.53 21.00
CA ALA A 350 -30.03 5.44 19.99
C ALA A 350 -31.38 4.98 20.56
N ILE A 351 -31.38 4.00 21.48
CA ILE A 351 -32.60 3.57 22.19
C ILE A 351 -33.20 4.74 22.97
N GLN A 352 -32.38 5.45 23.75
CA GLN A 352 -32.86 6.53 24.62
C GLN A 352 -33.50 7.66 23.79
N GLN A 353 -32.88 8.03 22.67
CA GLN A 353 -33.44 9.02 21.75
C GLN A 353 -34.75 8.55 21.10
N LEU A 354 -34.83 7.28 20.69
CA LEU A 354 -36.03 6.73 20.07
C LEU A 354 -37.19 6.59 21.05
N GLN A 355 -36.92 6.31 22.32
CA GLN A 355 -37.95 6.23 23.36
C GLN A 355 -38.72 7.53 23.56
N GLN A 356 -38.13 8.67 23.19
CA GLN A 356 -38.74 10.00 23.28
C GLN A 356 -39.54 10.40 22.01
N ARG A 357 -39.58 9.56 20.98
CA ARG A 357 -40.26 9.88 19.71
C ARG A 357 -41.78 9.62 19.79
N ASP A 358 -42.55 10.42 19.07
CA ASP A 358 -44.02 10.40 19.07
C ASP A 358 -44.63 9.02 18.75
N PHE A 359 -44.01 8.25 17.84
CA PHE A 359 -44.50 6.92 17.50
C PHE A 359 -44.37 5.93 18.67
N VAL A 360 -43.38 6.11 19.55
CA VAL A 360 -43.20 5.32 20.77
C VAL A 360 -44.19 5.75 21.85
N LEU A 361 -44.38 7.06 22.03
CA LEU A 361 -45.40 7.60 22.94
C LEU A 361 -46.80 7.12 22.54
N THR A 362 -47.10 7.12 21.23
CA THR A 362 -48.36 6.60 20.68
C THR A 362 -48.51 5.10 20.95
N ALA A 363 -47.44 4.31 20.78
CA ALA A 363 -47.46 2.87 21.07
C ALA A 363 -47.73 2.59 22.57
N LYS A 364 -47.12 3.38 23.47
CA LYS A 364 -47.39 3.32 24.91
C LYS A 364 -48.82 3.75 25.25
N ALA A 365 -49.33 4.82 24.63
CA ALA A 365 -50.70 5.30 24.82
C ALA A 365 -51.75 4.27 24.35
N LYS A 366 -51.41 3.42 23.38
CA LYS A 366 -52.23 2.27 22.95
C LYS A 366 -52.19 1.08 23.93
N GLY A 367 -51.51 1.20 25.07
CA GLY A 367 -51.45 0.16 26.10
C GLY A 367 -50.47 -0.98 25.81
N LEU A 368 -49.56 -0.83 24.83
CA LEU A 368 -48.55 -1.85 24.55
C LEU A 368 -47.54 -1.93 25.70
N SER A 369 -47.22 -3.16 26.14
CA SER A 369 -46.22 -3.38 27.18
C SER A 369 -44.83 -2.91 26.75
N GLU A 370 -44.00 -2.48 27.71
CA GLU A 370 -42.65 -1.97 27.42
C GLU A 370 -41.80 -2.97 26.62
N ARG A 371 -41.95 -4.27 26.86
CA ARG A 371 -41.23 -5.31 26.11
C ARG A 371 -41.62 -5.32 24.63
N VAL A 372 -42.89 -5.12 24.32
CA VAL A 372 -43.40 -5.05 22.94
C VAL A 372 -42.97 -3.74 22.28
N VAL A 373 -43.10 -2.62 22.99
CA VAL A 373 -42.63 -1.30 22.54
C VAL A 373 -41.14 -1.35 22.21
N LEU A 374 -40.31 -1.87 23.12
CA LEU A 374 -38.88 -1.97 22.94
C LEU A 374 -38.53 -2.85 21.73
N ARG A 375 -38.98 -4.13 21.70
CA ARG A 375 -38.58 -5.06 20.63
C ARG A 375 -39.14 -4.71 19.25
N ARG A 376 -40.39 -4.23 19.17
CA ARG A 376 -41.10 -4.06 17.90
C ARG A 376 -40.99 -2.64 17.33
N HIS A 377 -40.95 -1.62 18.19
CA HIS A 377 -40.99 -0.22 17.76
C HIS A 377 -39.64 0.50 17.92
N VAL A 378 -38.92 0.26 19.01
CA VAL A 378 -37.63 0.93 19.25
C VAL A 378 -36.47 0.20 18.57
N TRP A 379 -36.41 -1.13 18.68
CA TRP A 379 -35.20 -1.88 18.33
C TRP A 379 -34.84 -1.90 16.86
N ARG A 380 -35.82 -2.09 15.98
CA ARG A 380 -35.58 -2.06 14.53
C ARG A 380 -34.98 -0.73 14.06
N ASN A 381 -35.36 0.37 14.70
CA ASN A 381 -34.87 1.70 14.36
C ASN A 381 -33.53 2.02 15.07
N ALA A 382 -33.30 1.46 16.26
CA ALA A 382 -32.06 1.65 17.02
C ALA A 382 -30.85 0.92 16.41
N LEU A 383 -31.08 0.03 15.44
CA LEU A 383 -30.03 -0.67 14.69
C LEU A 383 -29.55 0.11 13.45
N LEU A 384 -30.16 1.25 13.10
CA LEU A 384 -29.66 2.07 11.99
C LEU A 384 -28.21 2.55 12.22
N PRO A 385 -27.82 3.03 13.43
CA PRO A 385 -26.42 3.32 13.75
C PRO A 385 -25.51 2.10 13.65
N VAL A 386 -26.02 0.88 13.90
CA VAL A 386 -25.24 -0.35 13.75
C VAL A 386 -24.82 -0.57 12.30
N ILE A 387 -25.70 -0.26 11.34
CA ILE A 387 -25.39 -0.30 9.90
C ILE A 387 -24.28 0.71 9.58
N THR A 388 -24.33 1.92 10.16
CA THR A 388 -23.27 2.92 10.02
C THR A 388 -21.94 2.40 10.54
N LEU A 389 -21.95 1.88 11.76
CA LEU A 389 -20.77 1.38 12.42
C LEU A 389 -20.14 0.24 11.61
N PHE A 390 -20.95 -0.64 11.01
CA PHE A 390 -20.48 -1.73 10.18
C PHE A 390 -19.57 -1.27 9.02
N THR A 391 -19.81 -0.09 8.43
CA THR A 391 -18.95 0.46 7.35
C THR A 391 -17.53 0.75 7.80
N GLY A 392 -17.38 1.23 9.03
CA GLY A 392 -16.10 1.61 9.62
C GLY A 392 -15.40 0.42 10.27
N PHE A 393 -16.16 -0.46 10.92
CA PHE A 393 -15.63 -1.61 11.65
C PHE A 393 -14.97 -2.64 10.74
N LEU A 394 -15.52 -2.91 9.54
CA LEU A 394 -14.99 -3.97 8.69
C LEU A 394 -13.55 -3.68 8.21
N PRO A 395 -13.21 -2.46 7.73
CA PRO A 395 -11.81 -2.07 7.48
C PRO A 395 -10.99 -1.86 8.76
N ALA A 396 -11.61 -1.31 9.81
CA ALA A 396 -10.93 -1.04 11.07
C ALA A 396 -10.54 -2.31 11.82
N LEU A 397 -11.24 -3.43 11.64
CA LEU A 397 -10.88 -4.70 12.25
C LEU A 397 -9.74 -5.38 11.52
N ILE A 398 -9.66 -5.25 10.19
CA ILE A 398 -8.48 -5.72 9.45
C ILE A 398 -7.24 -4.91 9.85
N THR A 399 -7.42 -3.61 10.08
CA THR A 399 -6.32 -2.72 10.49
C THR A 399 -6.00 -2.84 11.99
N GLY A 400 -7.02 -3.01 12.83
CA GLY A 400 -6.92 -3.14 14.30
C GLY A 400 -6.45 -4.53 14.74
N ALA A 401 -6.70 -5.54 13.91
CA ALA A 401 -6.09 -6.85 14.04
C ALA A 401 -4.56 -6.79 13.91
N VAL A 402 -3.95 -5.74 13.34
CA VAL A 402 -2.47 -5.62 13.30
C VAL A 402 -1.86 -5.79 14.68
N ILE A 403 -2.35 -5.05 15.67
CA ILE A 403 -1.79 -5.09 17.03
C ILE A 403 -2.02 -6.48 17.65
N ILE A 404 -3.22 -7.03 17.48
CA ILE A 404 -3.60 -8.33 18.03
C ILE A 404 -2.82 -9.47 17.37
N GLU A 405 -2.68 -9.44 16.07
CA GLU A 405 -1.93 -10.44 15.30
C GLU A 405 -0.43 -10.40 15.62
N ILE A 406 0.13 -9.21 15.89
CA ILE A 406 1.51 -9.09 16.36
C ILE A 406 1.64 -9.68 17.77
N ILE A 407 0.79 -9.28 18.71
CA ILE A 407 0.86 -9.70 20.12
C ILE A 407 0.66 -11.21 20.26
N PHE A 408 -0.32 -11.78 19.55
CA PHE A 408 -0.64 -13.21 19.58
C PHE A 408 0.10 -14.01 18.49
N ALA A 409 1.04 -13.41 17.75
CA ALA A 409 1.78 -14.03 16.65
C ALA A 409 0.92 -14.76 15.61
N ILE A 410 -0.22 -14.18 15.24
CA ILE A 410 -1.16 -14.75 14.26
C ILE A 410 -0.69 -14.35 12.85
N PRO A 411 -0.60 -15.30 11.90
CA PRO A 411 -0.24 -15.00 10.51
C PRO A 411 -1.43 -14.40 9.74
N GLY A 412 -1.85 -13.20 10.11
CA GLY A 412 -2.90 -12.44 9.43
C GLY A 412 -2.37 -11.26 8.60
N MET A 413 -3.29 -10.50 8.00
CA MET A 413 -3.05 -9.33 7.15
C MET A 413 -2.26 -8.24 7.86
N GLY A 414 -2.51 -8.03 9.14
CA GLY A 414 -1.85 -6.99 9.90
C GLY A 414 -0.41 -7.35 10.25
N ASN A 415 -0.16 -8.61 10.62
CA ASN A 415 1.20 -9.13 10.75
C ASN A 415 1.94 -9.12 9.40
N LEU A 416 1.28 -9.50 8.30
CA LEU A 416 1.84 -9.42 6.96
C LEU A 416 2.22 -7.98 6.58
N LEU A 417 1.36 -7.00 6.88
CA LEU A 417 1.64 -5.57 6.68
C LEU A 417 2.89 -5.15 7.47
N HIS A 418 2.95 -5.48 8.76
CA HIS A 418 4.09 -5.16 9.62
C HIS A 418 5.40 -5.73 9.07
N GLN A 419 5.42 -7.02 8.74
CA GLN A 419 6.60 -7.68 8.19
C GLN A 419 7.02 -7.07 6.85
N THR A 420 6.05 -6.80 5.97
CA THR A 420 6.27 -6.24 4.64
C THR A 420 6.89 -4.84 4.71
N VAL A 421 6.47 -4.00 5.67
CA VAL A 421 7.05 -2.69 5.92
C VAL A 421 8.50 -2.83 6.40
N GLN A 422 8.77 -3.75 7.33
CA GLN A 422 10.12 -4.00 7.84
C GLN A 422 11.07 -4.53 6.75
N THR A 423 10.59 -5.45 5.90
CA THR A 423 11.40 -6.06 4.83
C THR A 423 11.37 -5.29 3.53
N ARG A 424 10.64 -4.16 3.47
CA ARG A 424 10.48 -3.32 2.27
C ARG A 424 9.97 -4.10 1.05
N ASP A 425 9.05 -5.05 1.25
CA ASP A 425 8.45 -5.83 0.17
C ASP A 425 7.30 -5.06 -0.50
N PHE A 426 7.66 -4.05 -1.30
CA PHE A 426 6.69 -3.11 -1.89
C PHE A 426 5.59 -3.73 -2.76
N PRO A 427 5.81 -4.79 -3.55
CA PRO A 427 4.73 -5.50 -4.24
C PRO A 427 3.64 -5.98 -3.29
N VAL A 428 4.03 -6.62 -2.17
CA VAL A 428 3.08 -7.08 -1.15
C VAL A 428 2.40 -5.88 -0.48
N LEU A 429 3.15 -4.83 -0.14
CA LEU A 429 2.62 -3.62 0.51
C LEU A 429 1.53 -2.97 -0.35
N THR A 430 1.83 -2.79 -1.63
CA THR A 430 0.92 -2.22 -2.63
C THR A 430 -0.33 -3.07 -2.75
N GLY A 431 -0.16 -4.39 -2.80
CA GLY A 431 -1.26 -5.35 -2.80
C GLY A 431 -2.18 -5.21 -1.58
N ILE A 432 -1.60 -5.15 -0.37
CA ILE A 432 -2.37 -4.98 0.88
C ILE A 432 -3.19 -3.69 0.85
N VAL A 433 -2.59 -2.56 0.47
CA VAL A 433 -3.29 -1.27 0.43
C VAL A 433 -4.45 -1.30 -0.58
N LEU A 434 -4.27 -1.92 -1.75
CA LEU A 434 -5.36 -2.10 -2.72
C LEU A 434 -6.48 -2.99 -2.19
N TYR A 435 -6.13 -4.11 -1.54
CA TYR A 435 -7.11 -5.00 -0.92
C TYR A 435 -7.91 -4.29 0.17
N LEU A 436 -7.26 -3.51 1.03
CA LEU A 436 -7.94 -2.70 2.04
C LEU A 436 -8.89 -1.67 1.42
N GLY A 437 -8.46 -1.01 0.34
CA GLY A 437 -9.31 -0.09 -0.42
C GLY A 437 -10.54 -0.79 -1.01
N LEU A 438 -10.35 -1.97 -1.61
CA LEU A 438 -11.42 -2.79 -2.17
C LEU A 438 -12.41 -3.23 -1.09
N ILE A 439 -11.91 -3.73 0.04
CA ILE A 439 -12.75 -4.16 1.17
C ILE A 439 -13.55 -2.98 1.72
N LYS A 440 -12.93 -1.80 1.84
CA LYS A 440 -13.62 -0.58 2.26
C LYS A 440 -14.75 -0.21 1.31
N VAL A 441 -14.51 -0.27 0.00
CA VAL A 441 -15.55 -0.05 -1.01
C VAL A 441 -16.69 -1.06 -0.86
N VAL A 442 -16.37 -2.35 -0.73
CA VAL A 442 -17.38 -3.40 -0.52
C VAL A 442 -18.17 -3.17 0.76
N ALA A 443 -17.53 -2.78 1.87
CA ALA A 443 -18.21 -2.48 3.13
C ALA A 443 -19.20 -1.31 3.00
N HIS A 444 -18.86 -0.27 2.22
CA HIS A 444 -19.78 0.84 1.95
C HIS A 444 -21.00 0.38 1.14
N ILE A 445 -20.77 -0.43 0.08
CA ILE A 445 -21.88 -0.98 -0.73
C ILE A 445 -22.82 -1.82 0.13
N ILE A 446 -22.27 -2.68 0.99
CA ILE A 446 -23.06 -3.51 1.92
C ILE A 446 -23.91 -2.62 2.82
N ALA A 447 -23.34 -1.56 3.40
CA ALA A 447 -24.11 -0.68 4.26
C ALA A 447 -25.18 0.10 3.51
N ASP A 448 -24.92 0.55 2.28
CA ASP A 448 -25.92 1.23 1.46
C ASP A 448 -27.14 0.33 1.19
N ILE A 449 -26.88 -0.95 0.91
CA ILE A 449 -27.92 -1.97 0.75
C ILE A 449 -28.66 -2.14 2.07
N LEU A 450 -27.95 -2.29 3.20
CA LEU A 450 -28.57 -2.44 4.52
C LEU A 450 -29.43 -1.23 4.91
N TYR A 451 -28.97 0.00 4.65
CA TYR A 451 -29.75 1.22 4.88
C TYR A 451 -31.02 1.25 4.04
N PHE A 452 -30.93 0.89 2.76
CA PHE A 452 -32.10 0.82 1.88
C PHE A 452 -33.13 -0.23 2.33
N LEU A 453 -32.66 -1.36 2.87
CA LEU A 453 -33.51 -2.40 3.42
C LEU A 453 -34.14 -1.98 4.76
N ALA A 454 -33.38 -1.29 5.60
CA ALA A 454 -33.80 -0.90 6.95
C ALA A 454 -34.70 0.34 6.98
N ASP A 455 -34.46 1.34 6.12
CA ASP A 455 -35.26 2.57 6.06
C ASP A 455 -36.02 2.70 4.72
N PRO A 456 -37.36 2.51 4.71
CA PRO A 456 -38.18 2.68 3.53
C PRO A 456 -38.27 4.14 3.04
N ARG A 457 -37.89 5.15 3.85
CA ARG A 457 -37.93 6.57 3.46
C ARG A 457 -36.86 6.93 2.43
N ILE A 458 -35.72 6.23 2.47
CA ILE A 458 -34.64 6.36 1.49
C ILE A 458 -35.14 5.96 0.08
N ARG A 459 -36.24 5.21 -0.02
CA ARG A 459 -36.84 4.82 -1.30
C ARG A 459 -37.58 5.95 -2.02
N ILE A 460 -37.90 7.04 -1.31
CA ILE A 460 -38.82 8.10 -1.76
C ILE A 460 -38.06 9.37 -2.21
N GLN A 461 -36.76 9.50 -1.90
CA GLN A 461 -35.94 10.61 -2.38
C GLN A 461 -35.30 10.25 -3.74
N PRO A 462 -35.50 11.07 -4.80
CA PRO A 462 -35.01 10.79 -6.16
C PRO A 462 -33.48 10.82 -6.31
#